data_AF-A0A024V2R2-F1
#
_entry.id   AF-A0A024V2R2-F1
#
_cell.length_a   1.000
_cell.length_b   1.000
_cell.length_c   1.000
_cell.angle_alpha   90.00
_cell.angle_beta   90.00
_cell.angle_gamma   90.00
#
_symmetry.space_group_name_H-M   'P 1'
#
loop_
_entity.id
_entity.type
_entity.pdbx_description
1 polymer ?
#
loop_
_entity_poly.entity_id
_entity_poly.type
_entity_poly.pdbx_seq_one_letter_code
_entity_poly.pdbx_strand_id
1 'polypeptide(L)'
;MDKLKTIYLDSALSIIKGALCIILQIPTSRTTESVKKKANNVGVITVKSILSEPTIHQYDDIKKLIKNKLQECVPFYNYNMNRSFAEKIYGDCIYDNYGLSKEINEINLIILEEWNINCNKNRVLKNTGLIKEITINQFKYSTNKESLEVHFAVSPKYTFEELSTMYKNEKGLYEFLLSPIIKIICNENDKKLLDNMNEECTYLNAEDILPKNKVLPPSGIENIDYERSKDVTPWDVNINNEEGINYNKLIKEFGCSKITENHIKRIEKLTNSKAHHFIRRGIFFSHRDLDFLLNYYEQHKCFYIYTGRGPSSLSMHLGHLIPFYFCKYLQEAFNVPLVIQLSDDEKYLFNQNYSLEYINTLTNENVKDIISVGLNPELTFIFKNTEYAGYLYPTVLSIHKKTTLNQSMNVFGFNHSDNIGKISYPSFQIAPCFSQCFPNFLGKNIPCLVPQGIDQDPYFRLSRDIAVKMALHKPVVVHSVFMPGLQGVNSKMSSTKKKKDDNGKSNSTFDHNNSVIFLTDTPEQIKNKINKYAFSGGGTTIQEHREKGGNLDKDISYQYLRYLLEDDNKLNEIGEKYKKGEMLSGEIKKILIDVLTELVLKHQEKKKSLTDEEISYFFDPNKPSLQKFKNM
;
A
#
# COMPACT_ATOMS: atom_id res chain seq x y z
N MET A 1 -22.44 0.34 -34.24
CA MET A 1 -22.24 -1.05 -33.76
C MET A 1 -20.93 -1.73 -34.18
N ASP A 2 -20.48 -1.73 -35.44
CA ASP A 2 -19.21 -2.41 -35.82
C ASP A 2 -17.96 -1.86 -35.11
N LYS A 3 -17.94 -0.56 -34.77
CA LYS A 3 -16.89 0.06 -33.93
C LYS A 3 -16.81 -0.52 -32.51
N LEU A 4 -17.89 -1.08 -31.95
CA LEU A 4 -17.90 -1.72 -30.63
C LEU A 4 -17.33 -3.15 -30.67
N LYS A 5 -17.32 -3.82 -31.83
CA LYS A 5 -16.86 -5.22 -31.95
C LYS A 5 -15.37 -5.39 -31.63
N THR A 6 -14.56 -4.36 -31.79
CA THR A 6 -13.10 -4.46 -31.57
C THR A 6 -12.65 -3.99 -30.19
N ILE A 7 -13.49 -3.28 -29.42
CA ILE A 7 -13.05 -2.64 -28.16
C ILE A 7 -12.65 -3.68 -27.10
N TYR A 8 -13.38 -4.79 -27.01
CA TYR A 8 -13.10 -5.89 -26.08
C TYR A 8 -11.77 -6.57 -26.44
N LEU A 9 -11.52 -6.77 -27.74
CA LEU A 9 -10.26 -7.30 -28.24
C LEU A 9 -9.10 -6.34 -27.97
N ASP A 10 -9.25 -5.06 -28.29
CA ASP A 10 -8.23 -4.03 -28.07
C ASP A 10 -7.86 -3.86 -26.59
N SER A 11 -8.86 -3.95 -25.71
CA SER A 11 -8.66 -3.95 -24.25
C SER A 11 -7.95 -5.21 -23.78
N ALA A 12 -8.38 -6.39 -24.26
CA ALA A 12 -7.79 -7.67 -23.91
C ALA A 12 -6.33 -7.79 -24.37
N LEU A 13 -6.00 -7.24 -25.54
CA LEU A 13 -4.62 -7.21 -26.05
C LEU A 13 -3.68 -6.48 -25.09
N SER A 14 -4.10 -5.33 -24.53
CA SER A 14 -3.30 -4.60 -23.54
C SER A 14 -3.09 -5.40 -22.25
N ILE A 15 -4.11 -6.15 -21.81
CA ILE A 15 -4.03 -7.00 -20.61
C ILE A 15 -3.10 -8.19 -20.86
N ILE A 16 -3.28 -8.92 -21.96
CA ILE A 16 -2.46 -10.06 -22.34
C ILE A 16 -1.00 -9.63 -22.55
N LYS A 17 -0.78 -8.49 -23.22
CA LYS A 17 0.56 -7.98 -23.51
C LYS A 17 1.37 -7.74 -22.24
N GLY A 18 0.80 -7.04 -21.25
CA GLY A 18 1.50 -6.81 -19.99
C GLY A 18 1.83 -8.12 -19.27
N ALA A 19 0.91 -9.09 -19.24
CA ALA A 19 1.17 -10.41 -18.64
C ALA A 19 2.33 -11.14 -19.31
N LEU A 20 2.42 -11.09 -20.65
CA LEU A 20 3.53 -11.66 -21.41
C LEU A 20 4.85 -10.96 -21.09
N CYS A 21 4.88 -9.61 -21.11
CA CYS A 21 6.07 -8.83 -20.78
C CYS A 21 6.61 -9.13 -19.38
N ILE A 22 5.72 -9.32 -18.40
CA ILE A 22 6.07 -9.64 -17.01
C ILE A 22 6.65 -11.07 -16.89
N ILE A 23 5.91 -12.08 -17.36
CA ILE A 23 6.27 -13.49 -17.09
C ILE A 23 7.42 -13.96 -17.97
N LEU A 24 7.43 -13.51 -19.22
CA LEU A 24 8.49 -13.89 -20.17
C LEU A 24 9.71 -12.99 -20.06
N GLN A 25 9.64 -11.93 -19.24
CA GLN A 25 10.67 -10.90 -19.13
C GLN A 25 11.07 -10.45 -20.53
N ILE A 26 10.18 -9.71 -21.19
CA ILE A 26 10.47 -9.05 -22.46
C ILE A 26 10.07 -7.58 -22.37
N PRO A 27 10.73 -6.67 -23.12
CA PRO A 27 10.38 -5.26 -23.06
C PRO A 27 8.99 -4.99 -23.62
N THR A 28 8.38 -3.89 -23.20
CA THR A 28 7.09 -3.43 -23.75
C THR A 28 7.27 -2.92 -25.17
N SER A 29 8.39 -2.21 -25.41
CA SER A 29 8.75 -1.62 -26.70
C SER A 29 8.97 -2.68 -27.77
N ARG A 30 8.37 -2.49 -28.95
CA ARG A 30 8.71 -3.18 -30.21
C ARG A 30 8.63 -4.71 -30.17
N THR A 31 7.90 -5.30 -29.21
CA THR A 31 7.81 -6.76 -29.07
C THR A 31 6.54 -7.36 -29.68
N THR A 32 5.49 -6.59 -29.90
CA THR A 32 4.29 -7.08 -30.60
C THR A 32 4.55 -7.08 -32.11
N GLU A 33 4.57 -8.26 -32.72
CA GLU A 33 4.82 -8.44 -34.14
C GLU A 33 3.56 -8.27 -34.98
N SER A 34 2.45 -8.89 -34.54
CA SER A 34 1.19 -8.80 -35.24
C SER A 34 -0.01 -9.06 -34.32
N VAL A 35 -1.16 -8.53 -34.73
CA VAL A 35 -2.45 -8.76 -34.07
C VAL A 35 -3.45 -9.17 -35.13
N LYS A 36 -4.17 -10.27 -34.91
CA LYS A 36 -5.27 -10.73 -35.78
C LYS A 36 -6.56 -10.73 -34.98
N LYS A 37 -7.55 -9.98 -35.46
CA LYS A 37 -8.91 -9.93 -34.88
C LYS A 37 -9.81 -10.83 -35.71
N LYS A 38 -10.49 -11.77 -35.06
CA LYS A 38 -11.45 -12.70 -35.67
C LYS A 38 -12.87 -12.37 -35.18
N ALA A 39 -13.87 -12.96 -35.82
CA ALA A 39 -15.26 -12.85 -35.37
C ALA A 39 -15.43 -13.38 -33.92
N ASN A 40 -16.54 -13.01 -33.28
CA ASN A 40 -16.94 -13.50 -31.96
C ASN A 40 -15.92 -13.22 -30.83
N ASN A 41 -15.31 -12.03 -30.83
CA ASN A 41 -14.33 -11.61 -29.81
C ASN A 41 -13.13 -12.57 -29.67
N VAL A 42 -12.73 -13.21 -30.76
CA VAL A 42 -11.54 -14.06 -30.81
C VAL A 42 -10.36 -13.27 -31.38
N GLY A 43 -9.19 -13.39 -30.76
CA GLY A 43 -7.99 -12.69 -31.19
C GLY A 43 -6.76 -13.60 -31.20
N VAL A 44 -5.73 -13.15 -31.91
CA VAL A 44 -4.37 -13.69 -31.83
C VAL A 44 -3.40 -12.54 -31.70
N ILE A 45 -2.53 -12.58 -30.70
CA ILE A 45 -1.36 -11.70 -30.60
C ILE A 45 -0.10 -12.52 -30.82
N THR A 46 0.81 -12.01 -31.65
CA THR A 46 2.14 -12.59 -31.85
C THR A 46 3.16 -11.66 -31.22
N VAL A 47 3.95 -12.18 -30.28
CA VAL A 47 5.08 -11.46 -29.69
C VAL A 47 6.40 -12.10 -30.13
N LYS A 48 7.43 -11.27 -30.34
CA LYS A 48 8.79 -11.68 -30.72
C LYS A 48 9.75 -11.61 -29.54
N SER A 49 11.01 -11.97 -29.80
CA SER A 49 12.11 -11.99 -28.83
C SER A 49 11.90 -13.02 -27.73
N ILE A 50 11.25 -14.13 -28.07
CA ILE A 50 11.08 -15.29 -27.20
C ILE A 50 12.13 -16.32 -27.60
N LEU A 51 13.27 -16.30 -26.91
CA LEU A 51 14.45 -17.11 -27.26
C LEU A 51 14.27 -18.61 -27.03
N SER A 52 13.40 -18.98 -26.09
CA SER A 52 13.11 -20.37 -25.74
C SER A 52 11.62 -20.57 -25.47
N GLU A 53 11.13 -21.79 -25.68
CA GLU A 53 9.74 -22.11 -25.40
C GLU A 53 9.41 -21.87 -23.91
N PRO A 54 8.37 -21.09 -23.60
CA PRO A 54 7.94 -20.93 -22.22
C PRO A 54 7.50 -22.24 -21.59
N THR A 55 7.84 -22.41 -20.31
CA THR A 55 7.44 -23.57 -19.52
C THR A 55 5.93 -23.59 -19.24
N ILE A 56 5.39 -24.77 -18.90
CA ILE A 56 3.99 -24.93 -18.49
C ILE A 56 3.64 -23.97 -17.34
N HIS A 57 4.53 -23.84 -16.35
CA HIS A 57 4.34 -22.91 -15.24
C HIS A 57 4.25 -21.44 -15.69
N GLN A 58 5.07 -21.02 -16.65
CA GLN A 58 4.96 -19.67 -17.22
C GLN A 58 3.63 -19.46 -17.95
N TYR A 59 3.15 -20.44 -18.71
CA TYR A 59 1.83 -20.34 -19.33
C TYR A 59 0.69 -20.23 -18.31
N ASP A 60 0.76 -21.00 -17.22
CA ASP A 60 -0.22 -20.91 -16.14
C ASP A 60 -0.15 -19.56 -15.42
N ASP A 61 1.05 -19.03 -15.19
CA ASP A 61 1.24 -17.73 -14.55
C ASP A 61 0.78 -16.57 -15.42
N ILE A 62 0.92 -16.66 -16.75
CA ILE A 62 0.31 -15.71 -17.70
C ILE A 62 -1.21 -15.71 -17.54
N LYS A 63 -1.85 -16.88 -17.53
CA LYS A 63 -3.31 -17.00 -17.34
C LYS A 63 -3.76 -16.44 -15.99
N LYS A 64 -3.03 -16.74 -14.90
CA LYS A 64 -3.30 -16.21 -13.56
C LYS A 64 -3.17 -14.70 -13.53
N LEU A 65 -2.12 -14.13 -14.11
CA LEU A 65 -1.93 -12.68 -14.14
C LEU A 65 -3.03 -11.95 -14.90
N ILE A 66 -3.48 -12.50 -16.03
CA ILE A 66 -4.63 -11.96 -16.77
C ILE A 66 -5.86 -11.95 -15.87
N LYS A 67 -6.16 -13.07 -15.20
CA LYS A 67 -7.30 -13.17 -14.26
C LYS A 67 -7.18 -12.16 -13.12
N ASN A 68 -6.01 -12.04 -12.48
CA ASN A 68 -5.77 -11.10 -11.40
C ASN A 68 -6.01 -9.66 -11.88
N LYS A 69 -5.51 -9.29 -13.07
CA LYS A 69 -5.69 -7.94 -13.63
C LYS A 69 -7.15 -7.60 -13.96
N LEU A 70 -7.96 -8.60 -14.34
CA LEU A 70 -9.40 -8.42 -14.51
C LEU A 70 -10.10 -8.14 -13.17
N GLN A 71 -9.71 -8.86 -12.11
CA GLN A 71 -10.27 -8.68 -10.76
C GLN A 71 -9.93 -7.33 -10.15
N GLU A 72 -8.78 -6.74 -10.50
CA GLU A 72 -8.39 -5.39 -10.07
C GLU A 72 -9.37 -4.30 -10.52
N CYS A 73 -10.15 -4.53 -11.60
CA CYS A 73 -11.10 -3.56 -12.16
C CYS A 73 -10.48 -2.17 -12.45
N VAL A 74 -9.20 -2.13 -12.81
CA VAL A 74 -8.43 -0.90 -13.00
C VAL A 74 -8.84 -0.13 -14.27
N PRO A 75 -8.80 1.21 -14.25
CA PRO A 75 -9.15 2.03 -15.40
C PRO A 75 -8.11 1.95 -16.51
N PHE A 76 -8.56 2.16 -17.75
CA PHE A 76 -7.68 2.48 -18.87
C PHE A 76 -7.66 3.99 -19.10
N TYR A 77 -6.47 4.54 -19.29
CA TYR A 77 -6.31 5.92 -19.73
C TYR A 77 -6.11 5.97 -21.24
N ASN A 78 -6.69 6.98 -21.87
CA ASN A 78 -6.56 7.24 -23.29
C ASN A 78 -6.05 8.68 -23.49
N TYR A 79 -4.73 8.83 -23.48
CA TYR A 79 -4.09 10.13 -23.67
C TYR A 79 -4.01 10.46 -25.15
N ASN A 80 -4.69 11.54 -25.55
CA ASN A 80 -4.59 12.12 -26.87
C ASN A 80 -3.58 13.26 -26.83
N MET A 81 -2.47 13.11 -27.54
CA MET A 81 -1.34 14.02 -27.44
C MET A 81 -0.47 14.02 -28.71
N ASN A 82 0.37 15.04 -28.83
CA ASN A 82 1.35 15.10 -29.91
C ASN A 82 2.40 13.98 -29.79
N ARG A 83 2.70 13.33 -30.92
CA ARG A 83 3.64 12.22 -31.03
C ARG A 83 5.04 12.56 -30.52
N SER A 84 5.62 13.71 -30.89
CA SER A 84 6.98 14.06 -30.49
C SER A 84 7.08 14.29 -28.98
N PHE A 85 6.01 14.80 -28.36
CA PHE A 85 5.95 14.94 -26.92
C PHE A 85 5.84 13.58 -26.22
N ALA A 86 5.00 12.67 -26.73
CA ALA A 86 4.93 11.30 -26.23
C ALA A 86 6.27 10.55 -26.32
N GLU A 87 6.96 10.64 -27.45
CA GLU A 87 8.28 10.04 -27.67
C GLU A 87 9.33 10.61 -26.69
N LYS A 88 9.25 11.91 -26.35
CA LYS A 88 10.14 12.52 -25.35
C LYS A 88 9.95 11.94 -23.95
N ILE A 89 8.71 11.67 -23.55
CA ILE A 89 8.39 11.22 -22.19
C ILE A 89 8.54 9.70 -22.05
N TYR A 90 7.95 8.95 -22.98
CA TYR A 90 7.84 7.49 -22.88
C TYR A 90 8.90 6.77 -23.74
N GLY A 91 9.39 7.40 -24.80
CA GLY A 91 10.31 6.77 -25.75
C GLY A 91 9.62 5.69 -26.58
N ASP A 92 10.37 4.67 -26.99
CA ASP A 92 9.89 3.62 -27.90
C ASP A 92 8.93 2.60 -27.26
N CYS A 93 8.68 2.66 -25.95
CA CYS A 93 7.77 1.72 -25.28
C CYS A 93 6.30 1.86 -25.73
N ILE A 94 5.95 2.97 -26.37
CA ILE A 94 4.61 3.22 -26.90
C ILE A 94 4.32 2.45 -28.19
N TYR A 95 5.33 1.84 -28.82
CA TYR A 95 5.21 1.25 -30.16
C TYR A 95 5.24 -0.27 -30.16
N ASP A 96 4.40 -0.85 -31.02
CA ASP A 96 4.56 -2.22 -31.53
C ASP A 96 5.73 -2.30 -32.53
N ASN A 97 6.15 -3.51 -32.89
CA ASN A 97 7.31 -3.71 -33.77
C ASN A 97 7.13 -3.05 -35.14
N TYR A 98 5.91 -3.08 -35.69
CA TYR A 98 5.59 -2.47 -36.98
C TYR A 98 5.48 -0.93 -36.94
N GLY A 99 5.53 -0.30 -35.76
CA GLY A 99 5.57 1.16 -35.59
C GLY A 99 4.33 1.91 -36.08
N LEU A 100 4.48 3.23 -36.28
CA LEU A 100 3.47 4.13 -36.83
C LEU A 100 4.01 4.86 -38.07
N SER A 101 3.12 5.15 -39.02
CA SER A 101 3.43 5.99 -40.19
C SER A 101 3.98 7.35 -39.74
N LYS A 102 4.94 7.90 -40.50
CA LYS A 102 5.56 9.21 -40.23
C LYS A 102 4.58 10.38 -40.36
N GLU A 103 3.45 10.19 -41.05
CA GLU A 103 2.43 11.21 -41.27
C GLU A 103 1.55 11.46 -40.03
N ILE A 104 1.57 10.56 -39.05
CA ILE A 104 0.75 10.64 -37.84
C ILE A 104 1.49 11.51 -36.80
N ASN A 105 0.96 12.71 -36.57
CA ASN A 105 1.51 13.68 -35.60
C ASN A 105 0.74 13.70 -34.26
N GLU A 106 -0.50 13.26 -34.25
CA GLU A 106 -1.35 13.17 -33.05
C GLU A 106 -1.72 11.71 -32.83
N ILE A 107 -1.53 11.22 -31.61
CA ILE A 107 -1.68 9.81 -31.26
C ILE A 107 -2.61 9.63 -30.05
N ASN A 108 -3.20 8.45 -29.96
CA ASN A 108 -3.90 7.98 -28.76
C ASN A 108 -3.03 6.94 -28.07
N LEU A 109 -2.62 7.23 -26.84
CA LEU A 109 -1.89 6.31 -25.98
C LEU A 109 -2.85 5.64 -25.01
N ILE A 110 -2.98 4.33 -25.16
CA ILE A 110 -3.70 3.51 -24.21
C ILE A 110 -2.73 3.08 -23.13
N ILE A 111 -3.03 3.48 -21.90
CA ILE A 111 -2.23 3.18 -20.72
C ILE A 111 -3.08 2.36 -19.76
N LEU A 112 -2.53 1.23 -19.36
CA LEU A 112 -2.96 0.47 -18.19
C LEU A 112 -1.81 0.58 -17.17
N GLU A 113 -2.05 1.29 -16.08
CA GLU A 113 -1.02 1.63 -15.09
C GLU A 113 -0.23 0.41 -14.60
N GLU A 114 1.09 0.60 -14.46
CA GLU A 114 2.07 -0.41 -14.02
C GLU A 114 1.93 -1.74 -14.80
N TRP A 115 1.53 -1.68 -16.08
CA TRP A 115 1.19 -2.87 -16.86
C TRP A 115 1.52 -2.78 -18.35
N ASN A 116 0.96 -1.82 -19.07
CA ASN A 116 1.14 -1.71 -20.53
C ASN A 116 0.86 -0.30 -21.03
N ILE A 117 1.65 0.14 -22.01
CA ILE A 117 1.43 1.37 -22.79
C ILE A 117 1.54 1.04 -24.27
N ASN A 118 0.62 1.54 -25.09
CA ASN A 118 0.64 1.30 -26.53
C ASN A 118 -0.13 2.38 -27.31
N CYS A 119 0.40 2.75 -28.47
CA CYS A 119 -0.31 3.57 -29.45
C CYS A 119 -1.41 2.75 -30.11
N ASN A 120 -2.66 3.09 -29.84
CA ASN A 120 -3.80 2.39 -30.42
C ASN A 120 -4.74 3.36 -31.13
N LYS A 121 -5.10 3.06 -32.37
CA LYS A 121 -6.07 3.85 -33.13
C LYS A 121 -7.46 3.82 -32.48
N ASN A 122 -7.83 2.69 -31.88
CA ASN A 122 -9.14 2.47 -31.30
C ASN A 122 -9.15 2.81 -29.81
N ARG A 123 -10.29 3.33 -29.32
CA ARG A 123 -10.58 3.40 -27.89
C ARG A 123 -10.67 1.98 -27.30
N VAL A 124 -10.42 1.90 -26.00
CA VAL A 124 -10.59 0.67 -25.21
C VAL A 124 -11.72 0.84 -24.21
N LEU A 125 -12.01 -0.24 -23.49
CA LEU A 125 -12.96 -0.22 -22.40
C LEU A 125 -12.53 0.76 -21.31
N LYS A 126 -13.48 1.23 -20.52
CA LYS A 126 -13.27 2.17 -19.43
C LYS A 126 -12.39 1.59 -18.32
N ASN A 127 -12.56 0.31 -18.03
CA ASN A 127 -11.78 -0.43 -17.04
C ASN A 127 -11.74 -1.92 -17.38
N THR A 128 -10.80 -2.65 -16.77
CA THR A 128 -10.63 -4.10 -16.99
C THR A 128 -11.82 -4.92 -16.50
N GLY A 129 -12.58 -4.42 -15.52
CA GLY A 129 -13.75 -5.07 -14.92
C GLY A 129 -14.98 -5.15 -15.83
N LEU A 130 -14.95 -4.53 -17.02
CA LEU A 130 -15.97 -4.71 -18.06
C LEU A 130 -15.78 -5.99 -18.89
N ILE A 131 -14.66 -6.70 -18.69
CA ILE A 131 -14.41 -8.03 -19.25
C ILE A 131 -14.66 -9.07 -18.17
N LYS A 132 -15.54 -10.04 -18.44
CA LYS A 132 -15.81 -11.16 -17.52
C LYS A 132 -14.62 -12.11 -17.47
N GLU A 133 -14.12 -12.47 -18.64
CA GLU A 133 -13.07 -13.47 -18.78
C GLU A 133 -12.29 -13.25 -20.09
N ILE A 134 -11.00 -13.55 -20.03
CA ILE A 134 -10.14 -13.74 -21.21
C ILE A 134 -9.65 -15.18 -21.15
N THR A 135 -10.16 -16.02 -22.05
CA THR A 135 -9.78 -17.43 -22.14
C THR A 135 -8.62 -17.56 -23.13
N ILE A 136 -7.48 -18.08 -22.67
CA ILE A 136 -6.37 -18.42 -23.56
C ILE A 136 -6.60 -19.82 -24.13
N ASN A 137 -6.91 -19.87 -25.42
CA ASN A 137 -7.27 -21.09 -26.14
C ASN A 137 -6.03 -21.91 -26.49
N GLN A 138 -4.95 -21.25 -26.89
CA GLN A 138 -3.73 -21.92 -27.34
C GLN A 138 -2.51 -20.99 -27.25
N PHE A 139 -1.38 -21.55 -26.84
CA PHE A 139 -0.05 -20.98 -27.05
C PHE A 139 0.62 -21.74 -28.19
N LYS A 140 1.24 -21.03 -29.14
CA LYS A 140 2.01 -21.64 -30.23
C LYS A 140 3.36 -20.96 -30.35
N TYR A 141 4.38 -21.64 -29.85
CA TYR A 141 5.76 -21.19 -29.96
C TYR A 141 6.35 -21.57 -31.32
N SER A 142 7.19 -20.69 -31.87
CA SER A 142 7.95 -20.95 -33.09
C SER A 142 9.42 -20.65 -32.85
N THR A 143 10.23 -21.71 -32.77
CA THR A 143 11.69 -21.62 -32.60
C THR A 143 12.33 -20.81 -33.71
N ASN A 144 11.99 -21.08 -34.98
CA ASN A 144 12.60 -20.41 -36.14
C ASN A 144 12.32 -18.90 -36.19
N LYS A 145 11.23 -18.44 -35.59
CA LYS A 145 10.81 -17.02 -35.58
C LYS A 145 11.07 -16.35 -34.23
N GLU A 146 11.53 -17.10 -33.24
CA GLU A 146 11.68 -16.67 -31.84
C GLU A 146 10.43 -15.91 -31.36
N SER A 147 9.27 -16.49 -31.64
CA SER A 147 7.97 -15.83 -31.46
C SER A 147 6.95 -16.73 -30.80
N LEU A 148 6.06 -16.14 -30.02
CA LEU A 148 4.94 -16.80 -29.38
C LEU A 148 3.62 -16.21 -29.91
N GLU A 149 2.77 -17.07 -30.50
CA GLU A 149 1.39 -16.74 -30.82
C GLU A 149 0.48 -17.13 -29.64
N VAL A 150 -0.36 -16.20 -29.21
CA VAL A 150 -1.34 -16.42 -28.14
C VAL A 150 -2.73 -16.24 -28.72
N HIS A 151 -3.48 -17.34 -28.76
CA HIS A 151 -4.86 -17.39 -29.23
C HIS A 151 -5.79 -17.22 -28.03
N PHE A 152 -6.73 -16.29 -28.11
CA PHE A 152 -7.61 -15.99 -27.00
C PHE A 152 -9.04 -15.67 -27.44
N ALA A 153 -9.99 -15.82 -26.52
CA ALA A 153 -11.37 -15.38 -26.64
C ALA A 153 -11.71 -14.44 -25.47
N VAL A 154 -12.52 -13.42 -25.74
CA VAL A 154 -12.92 -12.44 -24.73
C VAL A 154 -14.42 -12.53 -24.48
N SER A 155 -14.79 -12.74 -23.22
CA SER A 155 -16.17 -12.76 -22.76
C SER A 155 -16.51 -11.42 -22.09
N PRO A 156 -17.41 -10.61 -22.68
CA PRO A 156 -17.91 -9.38 -22.06
C PRO A 156 -18.59 -9.63 -20.70
N LYS A 157 -18.54 -8.65 -19.79
CA LYS A 157 -19.28 -8.70 -18.52
C LYS A 157 -20.80 -8.64 -18.71
N TYR A 158 -21.23 -7.80 -19.67
CA TYR A 158 -22.63 -7.62 -20.00
C TYR A 158 -22.89 -8.13 -21.40
N THR A 159 -24.02 -8.81 -21.58
CA THR A 159 -24.52 -9.18 -22.89
C THR A 159 -25.00 -7.95 -23.65
N PHE A 160 -25.16 -8.09 -24.97
CA PHE A 160 -25.70 -7.01 -25.79
C PHE A 160 -27.14 -6.64 -25.38
N GLU A 161 -27.95 -7.63 -25.00
CA GLU A 161 -29.33 -7.45 -24.55
C GLU A 161 -29.40 -6.66 -23.22
N GLU A 162 -28.52 -6.99 -22.26
CA GLU A 162 -28.40 -6.25 -21.00
C GLU A 162 -28.01 -4.79 -21.25
N LEU A 163 -26.99 -4.56 -22.09
CA LEU A 163 -26.53 -3.20 -22.43
C LEU A 163 -27.62 -2.38 -23.14
N SER A 164 -28.35 -3.00 -24.06
CA SER A 164 -29.45 -2.35 -24.79
C SER A 164 -30.63 -2.00 -23.87
N THR A 165 -30.83 -2.76 -22.80
CA THR A 165 -31.84 -2.49 -21.77
C THR A 165 -31.41 -1.37 -20.83
N MET A 166 -30.13 -1.37 -20.43
CA MET A 166 -29.56 -0.38 -19.51
C MET A 166 -29.42 1.02 -20.15
N TYR A 167 -29.08 1.08 -21.45
CA TYR A 167 -28.78 2.33 -22.14
C TYR A 167 -29.65 2.50 -23.38
N LYS A 168 -30.56 3.48 -23.34
CA LYS A 168 -31.52 3.76 -24.42
C LYS A 168 -30.92 4.53 -25.61
N ASN A 169 -29.73 5.10 -25.45
CA ASN A 169 -29.05 5.86 -26.50
C ASN A 169 -27.57 5.47 -26.59
N GLU A 170 -26.96 5.67 -27.77
CA GLU A 170 -25.56 5.33 -28.01
C GLU A 170 -24.59 6.15 -27.14
N LYS A 171 -24.91 7.41 -26.84
CA LYS A 171 -24.07 8.30 -26.01
C LYS A 171 -23.82 7.71 -24.62
N GLY A 172 -24.88 7.34 -23.91
CA GLY A 172 -24.79 6.74 -22.57
C GLY A 172 -24.09 5.39 -22.57
N LEU A 173 -24.30 4.57 -23.61
CA LEU A 173 -23.58 3.32 -23.78
C LEU A 173 -22.07 3.55 -23.95
N TYR A 174 -21.68 4.55 -24.74
CA TYR A 174 -20.27 4.90 -24.94
C TYR A 174 -19.62 5.48 -23.69
N GLU A 175 -20.30 6.35 -22.94
CA GLU A 175 -19.82 6.91 -21.67
C GLU A 175 -19.62 5.84 -20.58
N PHE A 176 -20.43 4.78 -20.62
CA PHE A 176 -20.29 3.63 -19.75
C PHE A 176 -19.14 2.72 -20.17
N LEU A 177 -19.08 2.34 -21.44
CA LEU A 177 -18.16 1.31 -21.92
C LEU A 177 -16.76 1.82 -22.20
N LEU A 178 -16.59 3.03 -22.75
CA LEU A 178 -15.32 3.47 -23.30
C LEU A 178 -14.50 4.31 -22.32
N SER A 179 -13.18 4.14 -22.35
CA SER A 179 -12.27 5.04 -21.63
C SER A 179 -12.40 6.47 -22.18
N PRO A 180 -12.53 7.50 -21.33
CA PRO A 180 -12.66 8.88 -21.77
C PRO A 180 -11.38 9.31 -22.51
N ILE A 181 -11.53 10.14 -23.53
CA ILE A 181 -10.38 10.74 -24.21
C ILE A 181 -9.86 11.88 -23.33
N ILE A 182 -8.57 11.82 -22.99
CA ILE A 182 -7.91 12.82 -22.17
C ILE A 182 -6.93 13.58 -23.08
N LYS A 183 -7.24 14.82 -23.43
CA LYS A 183 -6.35 15.69 -24.21
C LYS A 183 -5.25 16.26 -23.31
N ILE A 184 -4.00 16.07 -23.72
CA ILE A 184 -2.84 16.57 -22.99
C ILE A 184 -2.48 17.97 -23.48
N ILE A 185 -2.57 18.95 -22.57
CA ILE A 185 -2.22 20.34 -22.84
C ILE A 185 -0.72 20.50 -22.64
N CYS A 186 0.01 20.81 -23.72
CA CYS A 186 1.47 20.90 -23.71
C CYS A 186 1.95 22.35 -23.53
N ASN A 187 1.27 23.34 -24.12
CA ASN A 187 1.66 24.76 -24.09
C ASN A 187 0.46 25.71 -23.84
N GLU A 188 0.72 26.98 -23.46
CA GLU A 188 -0.33 28.01 -23.30
C GLU A 188 -1.12 28.33 -24.58
N ASN A 189 -0.53 28.11 -25.77
CA ASN A 189 -1.26 28.26 -27.04
C ASN A 189 -2.34 27.18 -27.24
N ASP A 190 -2.20 26.00 -26.65
CA ASP A 190 -3.23 24.95 -26.67
C ASP A 190 -4.44 25.35 -25.80
N LYS A 191 -4.23 26.20 -24.77
CA LYS A 191 -5.31 26.78 -23.98
C LYS A 191 -6.18 27.75 -24.79
N LYS A 192 -5.65 28.41 -25.84
CA LYS A 192 -6.45 29.35 -26.66
C LYS A 192 -7.42 28.66 -27.64
N LEU A 193 -7.34 27.32 -27.78
CA LEU A 193 -8.30 26.50 -28.52
C LEU A 193 -9.46 25.98 -27.64
N LEU A 194 -9.54 26.41 -26.37
CA LEU A 194 -10.58 26.04 -25.40
C LEU A 194 -11.99 26.57 -25.77
N ASP A 195 -12.12 27.46 -26.76
CA ASP A 195 -13.40 28.08 -27.14
C ASP A 195 -14.33 27.19 -27.98
N ASN A 196 -13.88 26.00 -28.41
CA ASN A 196 -14.72 25.00 -29.08
C ASN A 196 -14.76 23.70 -28.24
N MET A 197 -15.42 23.75 -27.07
CA MET A 197 -15.54 22.58 -26.20
C MET A 197 -16.34 21.45 -26.89
N ASN A 198 -15.68 20.33 -27.16
CA ASN A 198 -16.34 19.06 -27.44
C ASN A 198 -16.65 18.39 -26.10
N GLU A 199 -17.93 18.16 -25.78
CA GLU A 199 -18.38 17.61 -24.48
C GLU A 199 -17.78 16.23 -24.12
N GLU A 200 -17.14 15.51 -25.05
CA GLU A 200 -16.66 14.14 -24.86
C GLU A 200 -15.19 13.99 -24.38
N CYS A 201 -14.44 15.10 -24.20
CA CYS A 201 -13.03 15.06 -23.82
C CYS A 201 -12.76 15.71 -22.45
N THR A 202 -11.88 15.10 -21.65
CA THR A 202 -11.28 15.74 -20.47
C THR A 202 -9.89 16.27 -20.81
N TYR A 203 -9.39 17.20 -20.00
CA TYR A 203 -8.11 17.85 -20.22
C TYR A 203 -7.17 17.62 -19.04
N LEU A 204 -5.90 17.41 -19.33
CA LEU A 204 -4.85 17.21 -18.33
C LEU A 204 -3.59 17.99 -18.74
N ASN A 205 -2.94 18.66 -17.78
CA ASN A 205 -1.68 19.34 -18.07
C ASN A 205 -0.55 18.33 -18.25
N ALA A 206 0.43 18.68 -19.08
CA ALA A 206 1.61 17.86 -19.32
C ALA A 206 2.39 17.45 -18.05
N GLU A 207 2.35 18.26 -16.98
CA GLU A 207 3.01 17.97 -15.70
C GLU A 207 2.29 16.93 -14.85
N ASP A 208 1.00 16.68 -15.12
CA ASP A 208 0.14 15.78 -14.36
C ASP A 208 -0.02 14.40 -15.04
N ILE A 209 0.63 14.18 -16.19
CA ILE A 209 0.60 12.89 -16.86
C ILE A 209 1.33 11.83 -16.05
N LEU A 210 0.90 10.58 -16.19
CA LEU A 210 1.57 9.46 -15.53
C LEU A 210 3.05 9.37 -15.95
N PRO A 211 4.00 9.36 -14.99
CA PRO A 211 5.41 9.21 -15.31
C PRO A 211 5.71 7.82 -15.86
N LYS A 212 6.84 7.67 -16.56
CA LYS A 212 7.21 6.43 -17.27
C LYS A 212 7.25 5.18 -16.36
N ASN A 213 7.71 5.33 -15.12
CA ASN A 213 7.72 4.25 -14.12
C ASN A 213 6.33 3.81 -13.63
N LYS A 214 5.29 4.64 -13.87
CA LYS A 214 3.89 4.33 -13.54
C LYS A 214 3.10 3.74 -14.71
N VAL A 215 3.66 3.72 -15.92
CA VAL A 215 3.00 3.12 -17.09
C VAL A 215 3.58 1.76 -17.47
N LEU A 216 4.86 1.53 -17.19
CA LEU A 216 5.56 0.30 -17.57
C LEU A 216 5.31 -0.85 -16.59
N PRO A 217 5.28 -2.10 -17.08
CA PRO A 217 5.19 -3.27 -16.21
C PRO A 217 6.47 -3.45 -15.39
N PRO A 218 6.38 -4.01 -14.17
CA PRO A 218 7.55 -4.37 -13.36
C PRO A 218 8.22 -5.66 -13.88
N SER A 219 8.52 -5.75 -15.18
CA SER A 219 9.11 -6.94 -15.82
C SER A 219 10.55 -7.21 -15.38
N GLY A 220 11.25 -6.20 -14.85
CA GLY A 220 12.67 -6.28 -14.48
C GLY A 220 13.63 -6.05 -15.66
N ILE A 221 13.12 -5.78 -16.86
CA ILE A 221 13.91 -5.37 -18.04
C ILE A 221 13.88 -3.87 -18.24
N GLU A 222 12.75 -3.24 -17.92
CA GLU A 222 12.63 -1.79 -17.98
C GLU A 222 13.43 -1.19 -16.82
N ASN A 223 14.34 -0.25 -17.12
CA ASN A 223 15.07 0.50 -16.10
C ASN A 223 14.09 1.42 -15.36
N ILE A 224 13.67 1.00 -14.17
CA ILE A 224 12.83 1.79 -13.27
C ILE A 224 13.73 2.27 -12.13
N ASP A 225 14.05 3.57 -12.14
CA ASP A 225 14.74 4.21 -11.02
C ASP A 225 13.75 4.39 -9.86
N TYR A 226 14.02 3.72 -8.74
CA TYR A 226 13.30 3.97 -7.50
C TYR A 226 14.01 5.09 -6.75
N GLU A 227 13.43 6.28 -6.75
CA GLU A 227 13.92 7.35 -5.88
C GLU A 227 13.74 6.95 -4.42
N ARG A 228 14.84 6.99 -3.67
CA ARG A 228 14.84 6.78 -2.22
C ARG A 228 14.52 8.11 -1.54
N SER A 229 13.51 8.12 -0.69
CA SER A 229 13.29 9.28 0.18
C SER A 229 14.45 9.46 1.13
N LYS A 230 14.96 10.70 1.16
CA LYS A 230 16.01 11.12 2.11
C LYS A 230 15.43 11.42 3.49
N ASP A 231 14.12 11.66 3.57
CA ASP A 231 13.42 12.12 4.77
C ASP A 231 12.83 10.95 5.58
N VAL A 232 12.32 9.90 4.91
CA VAL A 232 11.70 8.74 5.56
C VAL A 232 12.27 7.43 5.03
N THR A 233 12.86 6.65 5.93
CA THR A 233 13.34 5.29 5.67
C THR A 233 12.81 4.34 6.75
N PRO A 234 12.92 3.01 6.59
CA PRO A 234 12.51 2.07 7.63
C PRO A 234 13.29 2.19 8.94
N TRP A 235 14.49 2.80 8.88
CA TRP A 235 15.42 2.93 10.00
C TRP A 235 15.32 4.30 10.66
N ASP A 236 15.24 5.34 9.84
CA ASP A 236 15.31 6.73 10.26
C ASP A 236 14.25 7.59 9.60
N VAL A 237 13.74 8.51 10.41
CA VAL A 237 12.90 9.63 10.00
C VAL A 237 13.69 10.91 10.30
N ASN A 238 14.09 11.60 9.25
CA ASN A 238 14.84 12.86 9.28
C ASN A 238 13.85 14.00 9.02
N ILE A 239 13.68 14.87 10.02
CA ILE A 239 12.73 15.98 9.97
C ILE A 239 13.58 17.25 10.01
N ASN A 240 13.98 17.72 8.83
CA ASN A 240 14.90 18.85 8.68
C ASN A 240 14.19 20.22 8.67
N ASN A 241 12.85 20.23 8.61
CA ASN A 241 12.06 21.45 8.47
C ASN A 241 11.25 21.74 9.75
N GLU A 242 11.11 23.03 10.10
CA GLU A 242 10.29 23.51 11.24
C GLU A 242 8.79 23.18 11.10
N GLU A 243 8.35 22.77 9.92
CA GLU A 243 6.95 22.42 9.60
C GLU A 243 6.62 20.93 9.78
N GLY A 244 7.61 20.09 10.11
CA GLY A 244 7.40 18.65 10.31
C GLY A 244 7.38 17.83 9.02
N ILE A 245 6.78 16.64 9.08
CA ILE A 245 6.72 15.73 7.94
C ILE A 245 5.58 16.14 7.02
N ASN A 246 5.90 16.53 5.79
CA ASN A 246 4.89 16.79 4.77
C ASN A 246 4.37 15.47 4.18
N TYR A 247 3.32 14.92 4.80
CA TYR A 247 2.71 13.66 4.39
C TYR A 247 2.12 13.70 2.97
N ASN A 248 1.64 14.85 2.47
CA ASN A 248 1.16 14.96 1.09
C ASN A 248 2.31 14.81 0.08
N LYS A 249 3.48 15.38 0.39
CA LYS A 249 4.68 15.18 -0.43
C LYS A 249 5.10 13.70 -0.44
N LEU A 250 5.06 13.03 0.72
CA LEU A 250 5.35 11.60 0.81
C LEU A 250 4.38 10.73 0.00
N ILE A 251 3.09 11.08 -0.08
CA ILE A 251 2.12 10.37 -0.94
C ILE A 251 2.60 10.42 -2.40
N LYS A 252 2.99 11.60 -2.89
CA LYS A 252 3.44 11.78 -4.28
C LYS A 252 4.76 11.05 -4.53
N GLU A 253 5.73 11.19 -3.63
CA GLU A 253 7.06 10.57 -3.73
C GLU A 253 6.99 9.04 -3.70
N PHE A 254 6.19 8.47 -2.78
CA PHE A 254 6.01 7.02 -2.72
C PHE A 254 4.99 6.51 -3.76
N GLY A 255 4.24 7.38 -4.42
CA GLY A 255 3.22 7.02 -5.40
C GLY A 255 2.04 6.26 -4.77
N CYS A 256 1.61 6.72 -3.59
CA CYS A 256 0.42 6.25 -2.89
C CYS A 256 -0.81 7.09 -3.26
N SER A 257 -1.98 6.73 -2.75
CA SER A 257 -3.23 7.49 -2.87
C SER A 257 -3.73 7.94 -1.49
N LYS A 258 -4.43 9.08 -1.40
CA LYS A 258 -5.02 9.56 -0.15
C LYS A 258 -6.33 8.82 0.14
N ILE A 259 -6.57 8.45 1.40
CA ILE A 259 -7.87 7.93 1.84
C ILE A 259 -8.90 9.08 1.80
N THR A 260 -10.05 8.82 1.16
CA THR A 260 -11.08 9.83 0.91
C THR A 260 -12.33 9.58 1.75
N GLU A 261 -13.22 10.57 1.81
CA GLU A 261 -14.54 10.43 2.42
C GLU A 261 -15.39 9.33 1.77
N ASN A 262 -15.22 9.12 0.46
CA ASN A 262 -15.88 8.03 -0.26
C ASN A 262 -15.37 6.66 0.20
N HIS A 263 -14.07 6.51 0.46
CA HIS A 263 -13.51 5.28 1.03
C HIS A 263 -14.06 5.04 2.44
N ILE A 264 -14.15 6.09 3.27
CA ILE A 264 -14.74 6.00 4.62
C ILE A 264 -16.17 5.48 4.55
N LYS A 265 -17.03 6.12 3.74
CA LYS A 265 -18.43 5.70 3.55
C LYS A 265 -18.56 4.28 2.99
N ARG A 266 -17.66 3.89 2.07
CA ARG A 266 -17.61 2.53 1.50
C ARG A 266 -17.27 1.50 2.58
N ILE A 267 -16.29 1.79 3.44
CA ILE A 267 -15.92 0.94 4.58
C ILE A 267 -17.12 0.78 5.51
N GLU A 268 -17.74 1.89 5.95
CA GLU A 268 -18.89 1.86 6.86
C GLU A 268 -20.06 1.05 6.30
N LYS A 269 -20.33 1.19 5.00
CA LYS A 269 -21.37 0.43 4.31
C LYS A 269 -21.07 -1.08 4.30
N LEU A 270 -19.81 -1.47 4.08
CA LEU A 270 -19.42 -2.88 3.99
C LEU A 270 -19.34 -3.57 5.36
N THR A 271 -19.00 -2.82 6.40
CA THR A 271 -18.82 -3.34 7.78
C THR A 271 -20.06 -3.12 8.66
N ASN A 272 -21.05 -2.36 8.20
CA ASN A 272 -22.19 -1.90 9.00
C ASN A 272 -21.79 -1.29 10.35
N SER A 273 -20.64 -0.62 10.39
CA SER A 273 -20.04 -0.06 11.60
C SER A 273 -19.43 1.31 11.29
N LYS A 274 -19.51 2.25 12.24
CA LYS A 274 -18.84 3.55 12.11
C LYS A 274 -17.34 3.34 11.89
N ALA A 275 -16.74 4.08 10.96
CA ALA A 275 -15.32 3.94 10.66
C ALA A 275 -14.47 4.28 11.89
N HIS A 276 -13.29 3.68 12.05
CA HIS A 276 -12.38 4.03 13.14
C HIS A 276 -11.96 5.51 13.07
N HIS A 277 -11.72 6.15 14.22
CA HIS A 277 -11.36 7.58 14.26
C HIS A 277 -10.02 7.84 13.62
N PHE A 278 -9.15 6.83 13.53
CA PHE A 278 -7.92 6.94 12.77
C PHE A 278 -8.13 7.18 11.28
N ILE A 279 -9.21 6.68 10.69
CA ILE A 279 -9.54 6.95 9.29
C ILE A 279 -10.20 8.33 9.19
N ARG A 280 -11.24 8.58 10.01
CA ARG A 280 -11.98 9.86 10.05
C ARG A 280 -11.09 11.07 10.28
N ARG A 281 -10.05 10.94 11.12
CA ARG A 281 -9.15 12.03 11.53
C ARG A 281 -7.85 12.08 10.74
N GLY A 282 -7.74 11.28 9.67
CA GLY A 282 -6.55 11.26 8.79
C GLY A 282 -5.27 10.82 9.48
N ILE A 283 -5.36 9.89 10.44
CA ILE A 283 -4.20 9.25 11.06
C ILE A 283 -3.70 8.14 10.14
N PHE A 284 -4.60 7.22 9.76
CA PHE A 284 -4.42 6.41 8.57
C PHE A 284 -4.92 7.23 7.37
N PHE A 285 -3.98 7.72 6.57
CA PHE A 285 -4.23 8.82 5.62
C PHE A 285 -3.99 8.44 4.16
N SER A 286 -3.26 7.35 3.92
CA SER A 286 -2.79 6.95 2.60
C SER A 286 -2.96 5.45 2.38
N HIS A 287 -3.10 5.02 1.12
CA HIS A 287 -3.28 3.62 0.74
C HIS A 287 -2.72 3.30 -0.66
N ARG A 288 -2.66 2.00 -1.00
CA ARG A 288 -2.59 1.49 -2.40
C ARG A 288 -3.59 0.35 -2.54
N ASP A 289 -4.35 0.32 -3.63
CA ASP A 289 -5.31 -0.74 -3.99
C ASP A 289 -6.42 -1.02 -2.95
N LEU A 290 -6.84 0.00 -2.18
CA LEU A 290 -7.91 -0.16 -1.18
C LEU A 290 -9.25 -0.48 -1.85
N ASP A 291 -9.57 0.17 -2.97
CA ASP A 291 -10.79 -0.10 -3.73
C ASP A 291 -10.86 -1.55 -4.22
N PHE A 292 -9.74 -2.11 -4.68
CA PHE A 292 -9.65 -3.51 -5.04
C PHE A 292 -10.02 -4.41 -3.85
N LEU A 293 -9.46 -4.15 -2.67
CA LEU A 293 -9.79 -4.92 -1.46
C LEU A 293 -11.28 -4.83 -1.10
N LEU A 294 -11.85 -3.61 -1.12
CA LEU A 294 -13.24 -3.39 -0.75
C LEU A 294 -14.20 -4.06 -1.75
N ASN A 295 -13.86 -4.03 -3.04
CA ASN A 295 -14.60 -4.76 -4.07
C ASN A 295 -14.48 -6.28 -3.87
N TYR A 296 -13.28 -6.79 -3.57
CA TYR A 296 -13.06 -8.20 -3.29
C TYR A 296 -13.86 -8.67 -2.06
N TYR A 297 -13.86 -7.89 -0.97
CA TYR A 297 -14.64 -8.19 0.23
C TYR A 297 -16.15 -8.11 0.00
N GLU A 298 -16.62 -7.20 -0.86
CA GLU A 298 -18.03 -7.13 -1.22
C GLU A 298 -18.52 -8.43 -1.86
N GLN A 299 -17.71 -9.02 -2.75
CA GLN A 299 -18.06 -10.23 -3.50
C GLN A 299 -17.77 -11.54 -2.76
N HIS A 300 -16.62 -11.61 -2.08
CA HIS A 300 -16.10 -12.87 -1.53
C HIS A 300 -16.12 -12.93 -0.01
N LYS A 301 -16.35 -11.81 0.69
CA LYS A 301 -16.30 -11.72 2.17
C LYS A 301 -15.01 -12.29 2.77
N CYS A 302 -13.91 -12.20 2.03
CA CYS A 302 -12.64 -12.82 2.40
C CYS A 302 -11.46 -11.92 2.01
N PHE A 303 -10.54 -11.73 2.94
CA PHE A 303 -9.15 -11.30 2.77
C PHE A 303 -8.46 -11.59 4.11
N TYR A 304 -7.18 -11.27 4.28
CA TYR A 304 -6.55 -11.31 5.59
C TYR A 304 -5.71 -10.06 5.86
N ILE A 305 -5.47 -9.78 7.13
CA ILE A 305 -4.68 -8.64 7.59
C ILE A 305 -3.30 -9.15 7.98
N TYR A 306 -2.26 -8.42 7.61
CA TYR A 306 -0.88 -8.65 8.04
C TYR A 306 -0.29 -7.38 8.65
N THR A 307 0.27 -7.48 9.84
CA THR A 307 1.16 -6.45 10.39
C THR A 307 2.33 -7.10 11.13
N GLY A 308 3.26 -6.31 11.67
CA GLY A 308 4.43 -6.87 12.33
C GLY A 308 5.04 -5.98 13.40
N ARG A 309 5.90 -6.58 14.21
CA ARG A 309 6.69 -5.92 15.24
C ARG A 309 8.09 -6.49 15.26
N GLY A 310 9.07 -5.61 15.10
CA GLY A 310 10.45 -5.90 15.44
C GLY A 310 10.73 -5.71 16.94
N PRO A 311 11.01 -6.77 17.71
CA PRO A 311 11.16 -6.72 19.17
C PRO A 311 12.52 -6.12 19.58
N SER A 312 12.59 -4.80 19.68
CA SER A 312 13.83 -4.05 19.92
C SER A 312 14.01 -3.52 21.35
N SER A 313 13.01 -3.68 22.21
CA SER A 313 13.04 -3.19 23.60
C SER A 313 12.08 -4.02 24.47
N LEU A 314 12.36 -4.06 25.77
CA LEU A 314 11.58 -4.82 26.75
C LEU A 314 10.16 -4.26 26.92
N SER A 315 9.99 -2.95 26.76
CA SER A 315 8.69 -2.29 26.81
C SER A 315 8.37 -1.58 25.50
N MET A 316 7.15 -1.81 25.01
CA MET A 316 6.59 -1.00 23.94
C MET A 316 6.15 0.37 24.48
N HIS A 317 6.02 1.34 23.58
CA HIS A 317 5.47 2.66 23.85
C HIS A 317 4.18 2.86 23.06
N LEU A 318 3.42 3.90 23.39
CA LEU A 318 2.08 4.13 22.83
C LEU A 318 2.06 4.21 21.30
N GLY A 319 3.08 4.80 20.68
CA GLY A 319 3.21 4.85 19.23
C GLY A 319 3.23 3.48 18.55
N HIS A 320 3.71 2.43 19.23
CA HIS A 320 3.69 1.07 18.69
C HIS A 320 2.30 0.45 18.69
N LEU A 321 1.37 0.93 19.53
CA LEU A 321 0.01 0.38 19.59
C LEU A 321 -0.90 0.89 18.47
N ILE A 322 -0.56 2.01 17.82
CA ILE A 322 -1.41 2.61 16.78
C ILE A 322 -1.75 1.62 15.65
N PRO A 323 -0.79 0.88 15.05
CA PRO A 323 -1.13 -0.13 14.05
C PRO A 323 -1.95 -1.29 14.63
N PHE A 324 -1.69 -1.71 15.87
CA PHE A 324 -2.39 -2.85 16.50
C PHE A 324 -3.84 -2.53 16.87
N TYR A 325 -4.12 -1.34 17.42
CA TYR A 325 -5.50 -0.88 17.65
C TYR A 325 -6.28 -0.79 16.34
N PHE A 326 -5.63 -0.34 15.27
CA PHE A 326 -6.26 -0.30 13.97
C PHE A 326 -6.52 -1.70 13.40
N CYS A 327 -5.56 -2.62 13.55
CA CYS A 327 -5.75 -4.03 13.16
C CYS A 327 -6.88 -4.69 13.94
N LYS A 328 -7.01 -4.41 15.25
CA LYS A 328 -8.14 -4.88 16.06
C LYS A 328 -9.47 -4.42 15.47
N TYR A 329 -9.61 -3.12 15.21
CA TYR A 329 -10.81 -2.57 14.57
C TYR A 329 -11.09 -3.24 13.21
N LEU A 330 -10.07 -3.37 12.36
CA LEU A 330 -10.24 -4.00 11.04
C LEU A 330 -10.66 -5.46 11.17
N GLN A 331 -10.07 -6.20 12.10
CA GLN A 331 -10.40 -7.60 12.39
C GLN A 331 -11.86 -7.73 12.82
N GLU A 332 -12.33 -6.87 13.73
CA GLU A 332 -13.72 -6.88 14.21
C GLU A 332 -14.71 -6.44 13.12
N ALA A 333 -14.41 -5.35 12.43
CA ALA A 333 -15.33 -4.74 11.45
C ALA A 333 -15.49 -5.59 10.18
N PHE A 334 -14.42 -6.25 9.72
CA PHE A 334 -14.46 -7.10 8.52
C PHE A 334 -14.61 -8.59 8.83
N ASN A 335 -14.39 -9.01 10.08
CA ASN A 335 -14.41 -10.40 10.53
C ASN A 335 -13.48 -11.31 9.70
N VAL A 336 -12.19 -10.97 9.69
CA VAL A 336 -11.15 -11.63 8.87
C VAL A 336 -9.93 -12.05 9.72
N PRO A 337 -9.11 -13.02 9.25
CA PRO A 337 -7.88 -13.40 9.93
C PRO A 337 -6.86 -12.26 10.00
N LEU A 338 -6.12 -12.20 11.11
CA LEU A 338 -4.98 -11.32 11.34
C LEU A 338 -3.72 -12.17 11.58
N VAL A 339 -2.69 -11.96 10.78
CA VAL A 339 -1.36 -12.54 11.01
C VAL A 339 -0.38 -11.47 11.50
N ILE A 340 0.40 -11.78 12.53
CA ILE A 340 1.35 -10.85 13.14
C ILE A 340 2.75 -11.47 13.13
N GLN A 341 3.65 -10.85 12.38
CA GLN A 341 5.06 -11.24 12.35
C GLN A 341 5.82 -10.61 13.52
N LEU A 342 6.54 -11.43 14.27
CA LEU A 342 7.59 -10.99 15.18
C LEU A 342 8.93 -11.20 14.46
N SER A 343 9.53 -10.10 14.01
CA SER A 343 10.81 -10.11 13.27
C SER A 343 12.00 -10.17 14.22
N ASP A 344 12.06 -11.25 15.00
CA ASP A 344 13.14 -11.53 15.95
C ASP A 344 14.48 -11.79 15.24
N ASP A 345 14.44 -12.46 14.09
CA ASP A 345 15.58 -12.58 13.17
C ASP A 345 16.13 -11.21 12.72
N GLU A 346 15.27 -10.25 12.37
CA GLU A 346 15.67 -8.87 12.05
C GLU A 346 16.44 -8.25 13.21
N LYS A 347 15.87 -8.28 14.42
CA LYS A 347 16.50 -7.58 15.55
C LYS A 347 17.78 -8.23 15.99
N TYR A 348 17.93 -9.54 15.81
CA TYR A 348 19.21 -10.21 15.91
C TYR A 348 20.21 -9.72 14.84
N LEU A 349 19.83 -9.72 13.57
CA LEU A 349 20.72 -9.37 12.45
C LEU A 349 21.15 -7.89 12.43
N PHE A 350 20.30 -7.00 12.93
CA PHE A 350 20.53 -5.56 12.92
C PHE A 350 21.22 -5.03 14.19
N ASN A 351 21.26 -5.81 15.28
CA ASN A 351 21.89 -5.41 16.54
C ASN A 351 23.03 -6.37 16.90
N GLN A 352 24.26 -6.02 16.52
CA GLN A 352 25.46 -6.85 16.69
C GLN A 352 25.70 -7.34 18.14
N ASN A 353 25.17 -6.64 19.13
CA ASN A 353 25.37 -6.93 20.55
C ASN A 353 24.26 -7.79 21.17
N TYR A 354 23.21 -8.16 20.41
CA TYR A 354 22.06 -8.88 20.92
C TYR A 354 22.11 -10.36 20.49
N SER A 355 22.01 -11.27 21.46
CA SER A 355 21.91 -12.71 21.19
C SER A 355 20.48 -13.11 20.83
N LEU A 356 20.30 -14.26 20.17
CA LEU A 356 18.98 -14.83 19.90
C LEU A 356 18.16 -15.02 21.18
N GLU A 357 18.79 -15.50 22.26
CA GLU A 357 18.13 -15.68 23.55
C GLU A 357 17.63 -14.35 24.13
N TYR A 358 18.46 -13.30 24.07
CA TYR A 358 18.05 -11.98 24.53
C TYR A 358 16.89 -11.44 23.68
N ILE A 359 16.95 -11.54 22.35
CA ILE A 359 15.84 -11.13 21.48
C ILE A 359 14.57 -11.92 21.84
N ASN A 360 14.65 -13.23 22.07
CA ASN A 360 13.50 -14.04 22.43
C ASN A 360 12.82 -13.55 23.74
N THR A 361 13.60 -13.08 24.73
CA THR A 361 13.03 -12.44 25.92
C THR A 361 12.22 -11.18 25.57
N LEU A 362 12.75 -10.34 24.68
CA LEU A 362 12.05 -9.14 24.19
C LEU A 362 10.79 -9.52 23.42
N THR A 363 10.88 -10.53 22.56
CA THR A 363 9.78 -11.04 21.74
C THR A 363 8.62 -11.49 22.62
N ASN A 364 8.88 -12.31 23.63
CA ASN A 364 7.85 -12.82 24.53
C ASN A 364 7.13 -11.70 25.28
N GLU A 365 7.85 -10.67 25.73
CA GLU A 365 7.24 -9.49 26.36
C GLU A 365 6.43 -8.63 25.38
N ASN A 366 6.92 -8.44 24.16
CA ASN A 366 6.22 -7.67 23.12
C ASN A 366 4.95 -8.41 22.66
N VAL A 367 4.96 -9.75 22.62
CA VAL A 367 3.77 -10.56 22.32
C VAL A 367 2.67 -10.33 23.35
N LYS A 368 3.01 -10.30 24.65
CA LYS A 368 2.05 -9.98 25.71
C LYS A 368 1.45 -8.59 25.52
N ASP A 369 2.28 -7.58 25.19
CA ASP A 369 1.78 -6.23 24.88
C ASP A 369 0.84 -6.23 23.67
N ILE A 370 1.17 -6.96 22.60
CA ILE A 370 0.33 -7.07 21.40
C ILE A 370 -1.02 -7.72 21.72
N ILE A 371 -1.05 -8.82 22.49
CA ILE A 371 -2.30 -9.48 22.88
C ILE A 371 -3.15 -8.55 23.77
N SER A 372 -2.51 -7.74 24.61
CA SER A 372 -3.19 -6.87 25.60
C SER A 372 -3.99 -5.72 25.00
N VAL A 373 -3.84 -5.42 23.71
CA VAL A 373 -4.74 -4.50 22.99
C VAL A 373 -6.16 -5.07 22.86
N GLY A 374 -6.32 -6.38 23.08
CA GLY A 374 -7.58 -7.11 23.01
C GLY A 374 -7.92 -7.60 21.60
N LEU A 375 -6.94 -8.16 20.89
CA LEU A 375 -7.18 -8.87 19.63
C LEU A 375 -8.07 -10.09 19.86
N ASN A 376 -8.84 -10.49 18.84
CA ASN A 376 -9.65 -11.70 18.91
C ASN A 376 -8.76 -12.95 18.75
N PRO A 377 -8.56 -13.79 19.80
CA PRO A 377 -7.67 -14.94 19.74
C PRO A 377 -8.08 -15.95 18.67
N GLU A 378 -9.38 -16.08 18.39
CA GLU A 378 -9.94 -17.01 17.40
C GLU A 378 -9.53 -16.69 15.96
N LEU A 379 -9.24 -15.42 15.68
CA LEU A 379 -8.93 -14.91 14.35
C LEU A 379 -7.52 -14.31 14.25
N THR A 380 -6.66 -14.54 15.24
CA THR A 380 -5.28 -14.04 15.23
C THR A 380 -4.28 -15.19 15.24
N PHE A 381 -3.27 -15.08 14.37
CA PHE A 381 -2.10 -15.93 14.36
C PHE A 381 -0.84 -15.07 14.53
N ILE A 382 -0.14 -15.27 15.64
CA ILE A 382 1.15 -14.63 15.92
C ILE A 382 2.24 -15.64 15.62
N PHE A 383 3.33 -15.22 14.99
CA PHE A 383 4.48 -16.10 14.73
C PHE A 383 5.81 -15.37 14.89
N LYS A 384 6.83 -16.10 15.33
CA LYS A 384 8.22 -15.66 15.32
C LYS A 384 8.88 -16.13 14.04
N ASN A 385 9.71 -15.30 13.42
CA ASN A 385 10.41 -15.71 12.21
C ASN A 385 11.36 -16.89 12.49
N THR A 386 12.06 -16.87 13.63
CA THR A 386 12.97 -17.97 14.02
C THR A 386 12.27 -19.33 14.17
N GLU A 387 10.98 -19.36 14.50
CA GLU A 387 10.19 -20.58 14.69
C GLU A 387 9.36 -20.95 13.45
N TYR A 388 8.95 -19.96 12.63
CA TYR A 388 8.03 -20.16 11.50
C TYR A 388 8.72 -20.09 10.12
N ALA A 389 10.02 -19.85 10.06
CA ALA A 389 10.78 -19.69 8.82
C ALA A 389 10.55 -20.83 7.82
N GLY A 390 10.38 -22.08 8.27
CA GLY A 390 10.12 -23.23 7.39
C GLY A 390 8.88 -23.06 6.49
N TYR A 391 7.81 -22.45 7.00
CA TYR A 391 6.60 -22.15 6.22
C TYR A 391 6.78 -20.96 5.27
N LEU A 392 7.62 -19.99 5.66
CA LEU A 392 7.94 -18.82 4.84
C LEU A 392 8.90 -19.15 3.69
N TYR A 393 9.82 -20.10 3.94
CA TYR A 393 11.03 -20.29 3.14
C TYR A 393 10.79 -20.51 1.64
N PRO A 394 9.80 -21.31 1.18
CA PRO A 394 9.55 -21.46 -0.25
C PRO A 394 9.18 -20.12 -0.94
N THR A 395 8.39 -19.29 -0.25
CA THR A 395 8.01 -17.96 -0.75
C THR A 395 9.20 -17.00 -0.68
N VAL A 396 9.98 -17.03 0.40
CA VAL A 396 11.22 -16.25 0.55
C VAL A 396 12.19 -16.53 -0.61
N LEU A 397 12.40 -17.80 -0.99
CA LEU A 397 13.26 -18.15 -2.13
C LEU A 397 12.77 -17.54 -3.45
N SER A 398 11.46 -17.52 -3.69
CA SER A 398 10.89 -16.89 -4.89
C SER A 398 11.12 -15.37 -4.90
N ILE A 399 11.03 -14.72 -3.73
CA ILE A 399 11.27 -13.28 -3.57
C ILE A 399 12.76 -12.95 -3.74
N HIS A 400 13.66 -13.72 -3.10
CA HIS A 400 15.10 -13.60 -3.27
C HIS A 400 15.50 -13.68 -4.74
N LYS A 401 15.01 -14.69 -5.47
CA LYS A 401 15.34 -14.87 -6.89
C LYS A 401 14.89 -13.70 -7.77
N LYS A 402 13.92 -12.90 -7.33
CA LYS A 402 13.34 -11.77 -8.07
C LYS A 402 13.81 -10.40 -7.58
N THR A 403 14.69 -10.37 -6.57
CA THR A 403 15.24 -9.16 -5.97
C THR A 403 16.75 -9.15 -6.14
N THR A 404 17.28 -8.22 -6.93
CA THR A 404 18.74 -8.12 -7.12
C THR A 404 19.41 -7.51 -5.88
N LEU A 405 20.72 -7.76 -5.71
CA LEU A 405 21.51 -7.10 -4.67
C LEU A 405 21.41 -5.58 -4.77
N ASN A 406 21.54 -5.03 -5.97
CA ASN A 406 21.40 -3.59 -6.22
C ASN A 406 20.03 -3.05 -5.79
N GLN A 407 18.94 -3.78 -6.06
CA GLN A 407 17.61 -3.38 -5.61
C GLN A 407 17.54 -3.33 -4.08
N SER A 408 18.04 -4.36 -3.39
CA SER A 408 18.06 -4.39 -1.92
C SER A 408 18.89 -3.22 -1.35
N MET A 409 20.10 -3.00 -1.88
CA MET A 409 20.99 -1.91 -1.46
C MET A 409 20.38 -0.52 -1.73
N ASN A 410 19.78 -0.30 -2.89
CA ASN A 410 19.20 1.00 -3.26
C ASN A 410 17.94 1.32 -2.45
N VAL A 411 17.03 0.36 -2.28
CA VAL A 411 15.76 0.57 -1.57
C VAL A 411 15.98 0.77 -0.07
N PHE A 412 16.83 -0.06 0.54
CA PHE A 412 17.01 -0.07 2.01
C PHE A 412 18.26 0.67 2.50
N GLY A 413 19.15 1.09 1.59
CA GLY A 413 20.35 1.83 1.93
C GLY A 413 21.47 0.99 2.53
N PHE A 414 21.53 -0.30 2.21
CA PHE A 414 22.60 -1.17 2.68
C PHE A 414 23.93 -0.87 1.98
N ASN A 415 25.02 -1.25 2.64
CA ASN A 415 26.37 -1.17 2.07
C ASN A 415 27.08 -2.54 2.13
N HIS A 416 28.24 -2.64 1.49
CA HIS A 416 29.01 -3.89 1.40
C HIS A 416 29.57 -4.41 2.73
N SER A 417 29.53 -3.59 3.80
CA SER A 417 29.93 -4.00 5.15
C SER A 417 28.76 -4.55 5.97
N ASP A 418 27.52 -4.42 5.51
CA ASP A 418 26.36 -5.05 6.15
C ASP A 418 26.40 -6.57 5.99
N ASN A 419 26.02 -7.31 7.03
CA ASN A 419 25.96 -8.77 6.96
C ASN A 419 24.87 -9.21 5.95
N ILE A 420 25.09 -10.36 5.32
CA ILE A 420 24.19 -10.89 4.27
C ILE A 420 22.75 -11.14 4.76
N GLY A 421 22.56 -11.34 6.06
CA GLY A 421 21.23 -11.49 6.66
C GLY A 421 20.41 -10.19 6.58
N LYS A 422 21.03 -9.03 6.78
CA LYS A 422 20.35 -7.73 6.58
C LYS A 422 19.89 -7.56 5.12
N ILE A 423 20.75 -7.94 4.18
CA ILE A 423 20.48 -7.84 2.73
C ILE A 423 19.30 -8.72 2.32
N SER A 424 19.16 -9.90 2.92
CA SER A 424 18.12 -10.89 2.60
C SER A 424 16.83 -10.71 3.41
N TYR A 425 16.90 -10.16 4.63
CA TYR A 425 15.77 -9.94 5.53
C TYR A 425 14.52 -9.33 4.88
N PRO A 426 14.60 -8.34 3.96
CA PRO A 426 13.41 -7.80 3.30
C PRO A 426 12.49 -8.87 2.71
N SER A 427 13.03 -10.00 2.24
CA SER A 427 12.21 -11.09 1.70
C SER A 427 11.40 -11.81 2.77
N PHE A 428 11.90 -11.90 4.00
CA PHE A 428 11.16 -12.44 5.16
C PHE A 428 10.04 -11.51 5.62
N GLN A 429 10.22 -10.19 5.52
CA GLN A 429 9.13 -9.23 5.80
C GLN A 429 8.07 -9.18 4.68
N ILE A 430 8.48 -9.45 3.44
CA ILE A 430 7.58 -9.50 2.27
C ILE A 430 6.76 -10.80 2.23
N ALA A 431 7.35 -11.95 2.57
CA ALA A 431 6.71 -13.26 2.41
C ALA A 431 5.31 -13.40 3.04
N PRO A 432 5.04 -12.90 4.27
CA PRO A 432 3.71 -12.97 4.90
C PRO A 432 2.61 -12.22 4.15
N CYS A 433 2.95 -11.40 3.14
CA CYS A 433 1.96 -10.79 2.25
C CYS A 433 1.28 -11.79 1.31
N PHE A 434 1.80 -13.01 1.22
CA PHE A 434 1.29 -14.05 0.34
C PHE A 434 0.69 -15.20 1.16
N SER A 435 -0.62 -15.42 1.01
CA SER A 435 -1.39 -16.36 1.85
C SER A 435 -0.88 -17.80 1.81
N GLN A 436 -0.12 -18.18 0.78
CA GLN A 436 0.53 -19.50 0.68
C GLN A 436 1.54 -19.77 1.80
N CYS A 437 1.98 -18.75 2.53
CA CYS A 437 2.78 -18.89 3.75
C CYS A 437 2.00 -19.41 4.94
N PHE A 438 0.66 -19.44 4.87
CA PHE A 438 -0.22 -19.88 5.97
C PHE A 438 -1.15 -21.02 5.53
N PRO A 439 -0.61 -22.14 5.02
CA PRO A 439 -1.41 -23.20 4.39
C PRO A 439 -2.33 -23.93 5.37
N ASN A 440 -2.10 -23.80 6.67
CA ASN A 440 -2.94 -24.40 7.71
C ASN A 440 -4.36 -23.83 7.67
N PHE A 441 -4.52 -22.53 7.40
CA PHE A 441 -5.79 -21.84 7.57
C PHE A 441 -6.18 -20.86 6.43
N LEU A 442 -5.29 -20.53 5.50
CA LEU A 442 -5.62 -19.71 4.32
C LEU A 442 -5.56 -20.51 3.02
N GLY A 443 -6.48 -20.20 2.10
CA GLY A 443 -6.37 -20.58 0.70
C GLY A 443 -5.21 -19.85 0.00
N LYS A 444 -4.80 -20.32 -1.19
CA LYS A 444 -3.73 -19.68 -1.96
C LYS A 444 -4.21 -18.41 -2.65
N ASN A 445 -3.31 -17.42 -2.74
CA ASN A 445 -3.53 -16.15 -3.42
C ASN A 445 -4.77 -15.39 -2.88
N ILE A 446 -4.97 -15.37 -1.57
CA ILE A 446 -5.97 -14.50 -0.93
C ILE A 446 -5.37 -13.09 -0.80
N PRO A 447 -6.12 -12.01 -1.09
CA PRO A 447 -5.64 -10.64 -0.90
C PRO A 447 -5.22 -10.36 0.55
N CYS A 448 -4.14 -9.59 0.69
CA CYS A 448 -3.57 -9.20 1.98
C CYS A 448 -3.68 -7.68 2.17
N LEU A 449 -4.24 -7.24 3.31
CA LEU A 449 -4.21 -5.85 3.77
C LEU A 449 -3.09 -5.67 4.80
N VAL A 450 -2.22 -4.68 4.60
CA VAL A 450 -1.05 -4.42 5.44
C VAL A 450 -1.11 -3.03 6.10
N PRO A 451 -1.70 -2.91 7.30
CA PRO A 451 -1.65 -1.68 8.10
C PRO A 451 -0.26 -1.46 8.70
N GLN A 452 0.30 -0.28 8.47
CA GLN A 452 1.68 0.03 8.85
C GLN A 452 1.92 1.53 9.04
N GLY A 453 3.04 1.88 9.69
CA GLY A 453 3.60 3.23 9.59
C GLY A 453 4.16 3.47 8.18
N ILE A 454 4.15 4.73 7.72
CA ILE A 454 4.65 5.08 6.38
C ILE A 454 6.15 4.76 6.16
N ASP A 455 6.92 4.57 7.23
CA ASP A 455 8.33 4.14 7.18
C ASP A 455 8.52 2.72 6.64
N GLN A 456 7.49 1.87 6.69
CA GLN A 456 7.55 0.49 6.23
C GLN A 456 7.23 0.34 4.73
N ASP A 457 6.70 1.38 4.06
CA ASP A 457 6.32 1.33 2.63
C ASP A 457 7.45 0.85 1.70
N PRO A 458 8.76 1.12 1.93
CA PRO A 458 9.82 0.55 1.09
C PRO A 458 9.78 -0.98 0.94
N TYR A 459 9.43 -1.72 2.00
CA TYR A 459 9.28 -3.18 1.92
C TYR A 459 8.11 -3.56 1.02
N PHE A 460 6.97 -2.89 1.20
CA PHE A 460 5.73 -3.30 0.54
C PHE A 460 5.58 -2.72 -0.86
N ARG A 461 6.24 -1.61 -1.17
CA ARG A 461 6.45 -1.15 -2.54
C ARG A 461 7.21 -2.21 -3.33
N LEU A 462 8.34 -2.69 -2.81
CA LEU A 462 9.07 -3.82 -3.41
C LEU A 462 8.19 -5.08 -3.48
N SER A 463 7.43 -5.39 -2.43
CA SER A 463 6.54 -6.57 -2.41
C SER A 463 5.57 -6.60 -3.58
N ARG A 464 5.03 -5.44 -4.00
CA ARG A 464 4.02 -5.32 -5.06
C ARG A 464 4.62 -5.63 -6.42
N ASP A 465 5.84 -5.13 -6.69
CA ASP A 465 6.56 -5.43 -7.92
C ASP A 465 6.90 -6.92 -8.02
N ILE A 466 7.32 -7.51 -6.89
CA ILE A 466 7.63 -8.93 -6.80
C ILE A 466 6.36 -9.80 -6.92
N ALA A 467 5.23 -9.37 -6.35
CA ALA A 467 3.95 -10.07 -6.43
C ALA A 467 3.51 -10.30 -7.87
N VAL A 468 3.64 -9.26 -8.70
CA VAL A 468 3.33 -9.31 -10.13
C VAL A 468 4.21 -10.34 -10.85
N LYS A 469 5.52 -10.34 -10.59
CA LYS A 469 6.45 -11.35 -11.13
C LYS A 469 6.18 -12.78 -10.62
N MET A 470 5.47 -12.92 -9.50
CA MET A 470 5.07 -14.20 -8.90
C MET A 470 3.65 -14.64 -9.32
N ALA A 471 2.96 -13.84 -10.14
CA ALA A 471 1.55 -14.03 -10.48
C ALA A 471 0.61 -14.10 -9.26
N LEU A 472 0.95 -13.37 -8.19
CA LEU A 472 0.16 -13.24 -6.97
C LEU A 472 -0.46 -11.84 -6.87
N HIS A 473 -1.49 -11.70 -6.02
CA HIS A 473 -2.07 -10.39 -5.74
C HIS A 473 -1.05 -9.47 -5.09
N LYS A 474 -1.05 -8.21 -5.54
CA LYS A 474 -0.30 -7.13 -4.92
C LYS A 474 -0.83 -6.90 -3.50
N PRO A 475 0.05 -6.77 -2.49
CA PRO A 475 -0.39 -6.43 -1.14
C PRO A 475 -1.04 -5.04 -1.14
N VAL A 476 -2.18 -4.94 -0.47
CA VAL A 476 -2.92 -3.70 -0.26
C VAL A 476 -2.36 -3.06 1.00
N VAL A 477 -1.97 -1.79 0.95
CA VAL A 477 -1.34 -1.12 2.09
C VAL A 477 -2.19 0.05 2.55
N VAL A 478 -2.19 0.31 3.86
CA VAL A 478 -2.75 1.52 4.47
C VAL A 478 -1.72 2.09 5.45
N HIS A 479 -1.44 3.38 5.32
CA HIS A 479 -0.34 4.03 6.01
C HIS A 479 -0.82 4.98 7.10
N SER A 480 -0.26 4.82 8.30
CA SER A 480 -0.39 5.76 9.40
C SER A 480 0.69 6.85 9.34
N VAL A 481 0.31 8.05 9.76
CA VAL A 481 1.26 9.07 10.22
C VAL A 481 2.02 8.55 11.47
N PHE A 482 3.14 9.17 11.80
CA PHE A 482 3.83 8.89 13.06
C PHE A 482 3.15 9.56 14.24
N MET A 483 3.05 8.83 15.36
CA MET A 483 2.70 9.45 16.64
C MET A 483 3.91 10.26 17.15
N PRO A 484 3.74 11.54 17.50
CA PRO A 484 4.87 12.39 17.84
C PRO A 484 5.46 12.07 19.21
N GLY A 485 6.75 12.39 19.40
CA GLY A 485 7.36 12.43 20.73
C GLY A 485 6.85 13.61 21.55
N LEU A 486 7.03 13.57 22.87
CA LEU A 486 6.49 14.61 23.76
C LEU A 486 7.08 16.00 23.51
N GLN A 487 8.30 16.08 22.97
CA GLN A 487 8.99 17.33 22.67
C GLN A 487 8.39 18.16 21.53
N GLY A 488 7.54 17.57 20.68
CA GLY A 488 6.91 18.30 19.58
C GLY A 488 6.49 17.43 18.39
N VAL A 489 5.60 18.00 17.56
CA VAL A 489 4.96 17.31 16.41
C VAL A 489 5.93 16.93 15.30
N ASN A 490 7.09 17.59 15.24
CA ASN A 490 8.15 17.34 14.27
C ASN A 490 9.09 16.22 14.72
N SER A 491 8.55 15.18 15.35
CA SER A 491 9.31 14.04 15.84
C SER A 491 8.49 12.76 15.72
N LYS A 492 9.16 11.61 15.79
CA LYS A 492 8.54 10.30 15.95
C LYS A 492 8.83 9.81 17.36
N MET A 493 7.83 9.31 18.07
CA MET A 493 8.05 8.61 19.33
C MET A 493 8.94 7.39 19.07
N SER A 494 10.09 7.32 19.75
CA SER A 494 11.10 6.28 19.55
C SER A 494 11.77 5.98 20.88
N SER A 495 12.06 4.71 21.18
CA SER A 495 12.84 4.31 22.35
C SER A 495 14.35 4.36 22.13
N THR A 496 14.83 4.57 20.90
CA THR A 496 16.22 4.25 20.50
C THR A 496 17.07 5.43 20.05
N LYS A 497 16.48 6.60 19.74
CA LYS A 497 17.29 7.77 19.36
C LYS A 497 18.10 8.25 20.57
N LYS A 498 19.38 8.59 20.37
CA LYS A 498 20.18 9.33 21.35
C LYS A 498 20.25 10.76 20.82
N LYS A 499 19.88 11.78 21.60
CA LYS A 499 20.24 13.16 21.26
C LYS A 499 21.77 13.23 21.28
N LYS A 500 22.36 13.55 20.13
CA LYS A 500 23.72 14.10 20.08
C LYS A 500 23.56 15.59 20.30
N ASP A 501 24.21 16.13 21.32
CA ASP A 501 24.25 17.58 21.51
C ASP A 501 25.15 18.21 20.42
N ASP A 502 25.09 19.52 20.24
CA ASP A 502 25.88 20.29 19.25
C ASP A 502 27.41 20.09 19.38
N ASN A 503 27.86 19.53 20.51
CA ASN A 503 29.26 19.18 20.78
C ASN A 503 29.59 17.68 20.64
N GLY A 504 28.70 16.87 20.04
CA GLY A 504 28.94 15.45 19.78
C GLY A 504 28.95 14.54 21.02
N LYS A 505 28.61 15.06 22.20
CA LYS A 505 28.44 14.25 23.43
C LYS A 505 27.03 13.65 23.47
N SER A 506 26.96 12.35 23.76
CA SER A 506 25.72 11.66 24.04
C SER A 506 25.22 12.11 25.41
N ASN A 507 24.07 12.80 25.46
CA ASN A 507 23.36 12.93 26.72
C ASN A 507 22.89 11.55 27.22
N SER A 508 22.76 11.42 28.54
CA SER A 508 22.46 10.16 29.21
C SER A 508 21.13 9.56 28.71
N THR A 509 21.05 8.23 28.65
CA THR A 509 19.85 7.46 28.27
C THR A 509 18.61 7.80 29.09
N PHE A 510 18.79 8.42 30.27
CA PHE A 510 17.72 8.81 31.19
C PHE A 510 16.86 9.96 30.66
N ASP A 511 17.46 10.94 29.97
CA ASP A 511 16.74 12.14 29.52
C ASP A 511 15.93 11.89 28.22
N HIS A 512 16.32 10.88 27.44
CA HIS A 512 15.57 10.48 26.24
C HIS A 512 14.23 9.80 26.56
N ASN A 513 14.17 9.02 27.65
CA ASN A 513 12.94 8.33 28.08
C ASN A 513 11.83 9.30 28.50
N ASN A 514 12.18 10.56 28.81
CA ASN A 514 11.22 11.62 29.12
C ASN A 514 10.40 12.07 27.91
N SER A 515 10.82 11.71 26.69
CA SER A 515 10.12 12.03 25.45
C SER A 515 9.07 10.99 25.02
N VAL A 516 8.95 9.89 25.78
CA VAL A 516 8.18 8.69 25.42
C VAL A 516 7.27 8.27 26.55
N ILE A 517 6.02 7.94 26.24
CA ILE A 517 5.10 7.26 27.17
C ILE A 517 5.18 5.75 26.92
N PHE A 518 5.76 5.02 27.87
CA PHE A 518 5.87 3.56 27.82
C PHE A 518 4.61 2.90 28.40
N LEU A 519 4.30 1.69 27.93
CA LEU A 519 3.16 0.91 28.45
C LEU A 519 3.39 0.39 29.87
N THR A 520 4.63 0.51 30.37
CA THR A 520 5.01 0.18 31.74
C THR A 520 5.08 1.40 32.65
N ASP A 521 4.81 2.62 32.14
CA ASP A 521 4.82 3.82 32.97
C ASP A 521 3.69 3.76 34.01
N THR A 522 3.98 4.21 35.24
CA THR A 522 2.97 4.37 36.29
C THR A 522 2.10 5.61 36.04
N PRO A 523 0.90 5.71 36.64
CA PRO A 523 0.08 6.92 36.56
C PRO A 523 0.84 8.22 36.94
N GLU A 524 1.73 8.13 37.92
CA GLU A 524 2.56 9.25 38.34
C GLU A 524 3.61 9.62 37.28
N GLN A 525 4.26 8.64 36.66
CA GLN A 525 5.20 8.86 35.57
C GLN A 525 4.51 9.49 34.35
N ILE A 526 3.32 9.01 33.97
CA ILE A 526 2.51 9.59 32.90
C ILE A 526 2.19 11.05 33.20
N LYS A 527 1.64 11.34 34.40
CA LYS A 527 1.33 12.70 34.85
C LYS A 527 2.56 13.61 34.78
N ASN A 528 3.69 13.16 35.30
CA ASN A 528 4.92 13.93 35.31
C ASN A 528 5.45 14.18 33.90
N LYS A 529 5.41 13.16 33.02
CA LYS A 529 5.89 13.29 31.65
C LYS A 529 5.06 14.27 30.83
N ILE A 530 3.73 14.19 30.92
CA ILE A 530 2.83 15.11 30.21
C ILE A 530 2.97 16.54 30.73
N ASN A 531 3.01 16.74 32.06
CA ASN A 531 3.11 18.09 32.61
C ASN A 531 4.44 18.76 32.27
N LYS A 532 5.56 18.04 32.39
CA LYS A 532 6.90 18.61 32.23
C LYS A 532 7.42 18.64 30.79
N TYR A 533 7.16 17.60 30.00
CA TYR A 533 7.84 17.42 28.71
C TYR A 533 6.92 17.52 27.50
N ALA A 534 5.60 17.37 27.64
CA ALA A 534 4.70 17.57 26.51
C ALA A 534 4.68 19.04 26.08
N PHE A 535 5.13 19.31 24.86
CA PHE A 535 5.14 20.64 24.28
C PHE A 535 3.73 21.23 24.22
N SER A 536 3.60 22.49 24.64
CA SER A 536 2.32 23.20 24.63
C SER A 536 2.24 24.19 23.48
N GLY A 537 1.11 24.19 22.78
CA GLY A 537 0.78 25.18 21.75
C GLY A 537 0.08 26.43 22.29
N GLY A 538 -0.07 26.57 23.60
CA GLY A 538 -0.72 27.72 24.25
C GLY A 538 0.20 28.93 24.46
N GLY A 539 -0.39 30.09 24.78
CA GLY A 539 0.35 31.29 25.20
C GLY A 539 1.23 31.05 26.43
N THR A 540 2.34 31.80 26.53
CA THR A 540 3.33 31.64 27.62
C THR A 540 2.80 32.09 28.98
N THR A 541 1.82 33.02 28.96
CA THR A 541 1.09 33.50 30.13
C THR A 541 -0.41 33.24 29.95
N ILE A 542 -1.15 33.20 31.06
CA ILE A 542 -2.61 33.04 31.02
C ILE A 542 -3.25 34.17 30.21
N GLN A 543 -2.80 35.41 30.39
CA GLN A 543 -3.32 36.56 29.65
C GLN A 543 -3.12 36.39 28.14
N GLU A 544 -1.90 36.05 27.71
CA GLU A 544 -1.63 35.80 26.30
C GLU A 544 -2.46 34.62 25.76
N HIS A 545 -2.65 33.57 26.54
CA HIS A 545 -3.47 32.43 26.17
C HIS A 545 -4.95 32.80 25.99
N ARG A 546 -5.51 33.62 26.88
CA ARG A 546 -6.90 34.11 26.77
C ARG A 546 -7.09 35.03 25.56
N GLU A 547 -6.06 35.80 25.19
CA GLU A 547 -6.11 36.74 24.07
C GLU A 547 -5.88 36.07 22.70
N LYS A 548 -4.90 35.17 22.59
CA LYS A 548 -4.46 34.57 21.32
C LYS A 548 -4.94 33.13 21.10
N GLY A 549 -5.40 32.46 22.16
CA GLY A 549 -5.75 31.05 22.14
C GLY A 549 -4.57 30.09 22.01
N GLY A 550 -4.88 28.80 21.91
CA GLY A 550 -3.92 27.71 21.70
C GLY A 550 -3.84 27.24 20.25
N ASN A 551 -2.61 26.94 19.80
CA ASN A 551 -2.35 26.35 18.49
C ASN A 551 -2.50 24.82 18.53
N LEU A 552 -3.55 24.30 17.89
CA LEU A 552 -3.87 22.86 17.85
C LEU A 552 -2.84 22.04 17.08
N ASP A 553 -2.27 22.60 16.02
CA ASP A 553 -1.33 21.89 15.13
C ASP A 553 0.00 21.61 15.81
N LYS A 554 0.36 22.42 16.82
CA LYS A 554 1.61 22.29 17.57
C LYS A 554 1.46 21.64 18.94
N ASP A 555 0.27 21.67 19.55
CA ASP A 555 0.06 21.17 20.91
C ASP A 555 0.07 19.63 20.97
N ILE A 556 1.06 19.06 21.67
CA ILE A 556 1.20 17.60 21.80
C ILE A 556 0.01 16.97 22.52
N SER A 557 -0.60 17.69 23.47
CA SER A 557 -1.69 17.11 24.25
C SER A 557 -2.93 16.94 23.41
N TYR A 558 -3.29 17.97 22.65
CA TYR A 558 -4.35 17.89 21.65
C TYR A 558 -4.06 16.82 20.59
N GLN A 559 -2.82 16.79 20.08
CA GLN A 559 -2.44 15.80 19.07
C GLN A 559 -2.59 14.37 19.58
N TYR A 560 -2.21 14.06 20.83
CA TYR A 560 -2.42 12.73 21.42
C TYR A 560 -3.91 12.42 21.61
N LEU A 561 -4.73 13.40 22.02
CA LEU A 561 -6.18 13.20 22.14
C LEU A 561 -6.83 12.83 20.81
N ARG A 562 -6.32 13.31 19.66
CA ARG A 562 -6.80 12.86 18.34
C ARG A 562 -6.62 11.35 18.11
N TYR A 563 -5.59 10.73 18.69
CA TYR A 563 -5.37 9.28 18.64
C TYR A 563 -6.23 8.53 19.67
N LEU A 564 -6.41 9.08 20.87
CA LEU A 564 -6.89 8.30 22.02
C LEU A 564 -8.35 8.53 22.38
N LEU A 565 -8.88 9.74 22.13
CA LEU A 565 -10.23 10.10 22.55
C LEU A 565 -11.25 9.72 21.46
N GLU A 566 -12.02 8.66 21.66
CA GLU A 566 -12.90 8.10 20.62
C GLU A 566 -14.08 9.02 20.22
N ASP A 567 -14.57 9.83 21.16
CA ASP A 567 -15.69 10.75 20.96
C ASP A 567 -15.27 11.99 20.15
N ASP A 568 -15.82 12.12 18.94
CA ASP A 568 -15.56 13.25 18.05
C ASP A 568 -16.11 14.56 18.60
N ASN A 569 -17.28 14.54 19.25
CA ASN A 569 -17.90 15.76 19.77
C ASN A 569 -17.06 16.33 20.91
N LYS A 570 -16.60 15.46 21.82
CA LYS A 570 -15.74 15.86 22.93
C LYS A 570 -14.37 16.37 22.44
N LEU A 571 -13.79 15.73 21.43
CA LEU A 571 -12.54 16.21 20.83
C LEU A 571 -12.71 17.59 20.17
N ASN A 572 -13.80 17.79 19.42
CA ASN A 572 -14.09 19.05 18.76
C ASN A 572 -14.35 20.17 19.77
N GLU A 573 -15.07 19.89 20.86
CA GLU A 573 -15.29 20.84 21.95
C GLU A 573 -13.97 21.26 22.62
N ILE A 574 -13.09 20.30 22.91
CA ILE A 574 -11.74 20.58 23.45
C ILE A 574 -10.96 21.46 22.47
N GLY A 575 -10.96 21.12 21.19
CA GLY A 575 -10.27 21.87 20.15
C GLY A 575 -10.76 23.32 20.04
N GLU A 576 -12.08 23.53 20.01
CA GLU A 576 -12.68 24.85 19.94
C GLU A 576 -12.38 25.70 21.18
N LYS A 577 -12.56 25.14 22.38
CA LYS A 577 -12.26 25.84 23.64
C LYS A 577 -10.79 26.21 23.75
N TYR A 578 -9.88 25.30 23.40
CA TYR A 578 -8.45 25.56 23.46
C TYR A 578 -8.03 26.61 22.41
N LYS A 579 -8.57 26.53 21.19
CA LYS A 579 -8.30 27.50 20.13
C LYS A 579 -8.79 28.91 20.47
N LYS A 580 -9.90 29.06 21.20
CA LYS A 580 -10.43 30.35 21.67
C LYS A 580 -9.77 30.85 22.96
N GLY A 581 -8.89 30.05 23.56
CA GLY A 581 -8.26 30.36 24.84
C GLY A 581 -9.19 30.16 26.04
N GLU A 582 -10.38 29.56 25.88
CA GLU A 582 -11.34 29.26 26.94
C GLU A 582 -10.88 28.12 27.84
N MET A 583 -10.12 27.16 27.29
CA MET A 583 -9.47 26.08 28.04
C MET A 583 -7.98 26.35 28.14
N LEU A 584 -7.39 26.21 29.33
CA LEU A 584 -5.95 26.44 29.55
C LEU A 584 -5.11 25.20 29.20
N SER A 585 -3.82 25.41 28.93
CA SER A 585 -2.87 24.32 28.63
C SER A 585 -2.73 23.27 29.75
N GLY A 586 -2.90 23.68 31.01
CA GLY A 586 -2.94 22.74 32.14
C GLY A 586 -4.18 21.84 32.14
N GLU A 587 -5.33 22.37 31.69
CA GLU A 587 -6.61 21.64 31.66
C GLU A 587 -6.62 20.59 30.54
N ILE A 588 -6.17 20.94 29.33
CA ILE A 588 -6.05 19.97 28.24
C ILE A 588 -5.04 18.85 28.56
N LYS A 589 -3.92 19.19 29.21
CA LYS A 589 -2.96 18.20 29.73
C LYS A 589 -3.59 17.27 30.75
N LYS A 590 -4.42 17.80 31.66
CA LYS A 590 -5.15 16.99 32.65
C LYS A 590 -6.10 16.00 31.98
N ILE A 591 -6.86 16.42 30.97
CA ILE A 591 -7.72 15.51 30.19
C ILE A 591 -6.89 14.39 29.54
N LEU A 592 -5.77 14.73 28.91
CA LEU A 592 -4.90 13.72 28.31
C LEU A 592 -4.32 12.75 29.35
N ILE A 593 -3.89 13.25 30.51
CA ILE A 593 -3.37 12.41 31.59
C ILE A 593 -4.41 11.39 32.02
N ASP A 594 -5.67 11.78 32.15
CA ASP A 594 -6.74 10.88 32.57
C ASP A 594 -6.99 9.78 31.51
N VAL A 595 -7.07 10.16 30.23
CA VAL A 595 -7.23 9.23 29.10
C VAL A 595 -6.04 8.24 29.01
N LEU A 596 -4.80 8.75 29.13
CA LEU A 596 -3.60 7.91 29.09
C LEU A 596 -3.53 6.96 30.29
N THR A 597 -3.85 7.46 31.48
CA THR A 597 -3.81 6.67 32.72
C THR A 597 -4.79 5.50 32.63
N GLU A 598 -6.02 5.76 32.20
CA GLU A 598 -7.03 4.72 32.00
C GLU A 598 -6.55 3.67 30.99
N LEU A 599 -6.06 4.12 29.82
CA LEU A 599 -5.58 3.23 28.76
C LEU A 599 -4.43 2.34 29.24
N VAL A 600 -3.41 2.94 29.88
CA VAL A 600 -2.21 2.21 30.30
C VAL A 600 -2.52 1.25 31.45
N LEU A 601 -3.36 1.65 32.43
CA LEU A 601 -3.77 0.74 33.50
C LEU A 601 -4.56 -0.45 32.95
N LYS A 602 -5.54 -0.22 32.07
CA LYS A 602 -6.31 -1.30 31.43
C LYS A 602 -5.42 -2.25 30.62
N HIS A 603 -4.42 -1.71 29.91
CA HIS A 603 -3.43 -2.50 29.19
C HIS A 603 -2.58 -3.36 30.15
N GLN A 604 -2.09 -2.76 31.25
CA GLN A 604 -1.29 -3.46 32.25
C GLN A 604 -2.08 -4.56 32.98
N GLU A 605 -3.34 -4.30 33.31
CA GLU A 605 -4.25 -5.29 33.90
C GLU A 605 -4.47 -6.47 32.96
N LYS A 606 -4.77 -6.21 31.67
CA LYS A 606 -4.90 -7.28 30.68
C LYS A 606 -3.60 -8.04 30.49
N LYS A 607 -2.46 -7.35 30.40
CA LYS A 607 -1.13 -7.97 30.26
C LYS A 607 -0.82 -8.91 31.43
N LYS A 608 -1.13 -8.47 32.64
CA LYS A 608 -0.91 -9.25 33.87
C LYS A 608 -1.82 -10.47 33.96
N SER A 609 -3.02 -10.42 33.37
CA SER A 609 -3.96 -11.54 33.40
C SER A 609 -3.64 -12.64 32.39
N LEU A 610 -2.71 -12.43 31.45
CA LEU A 610 -2.41 -13.39 30.40
C LEU A 610 -1.76 -14.66 30.97
N THR A 611 -2.34 -15.81 30.66
CA THR A 611 -1.74 -17.12 30.97
C THR A 611 -0.90 -17.63 29.81
N ASP A 612 -0.01 -18.59 30.08
CA ASP A 612 0.83 -19.19 29.05
C ASP A 612 -0.02 -19.95 28.01
N GLU A 613 -1.16 -20.51 28.41
CA GLU A 613 -2.13 -21.15 27.51
C GLU A 613 -2.80 -20.14 26.59
N GLU A 614 -3.24 -18.99 27.12
CA GLU A 614 -3.81 -17.91 26.31
C GLU A 614 -2.78 -17.40 25.30
N ILE A 615 -1.53 -17.19 25.72
CA ILE A 615 -0.45 -16.76 24.83
C ILE A 615 -0.19 -17.81 23.76
N SER A 616 -0.02 -19.08 24.15
CA SER A 616 0.24 -20.19 23.22
C SER A 616 -0.88 -20.37 22.20
N TYR A 617 -2.14 -20.09 22.57
CA TYR A 617 -3.28 -20.15 21.67
C TYR A 617 -3.15 -19.17 20.49
N PHE A 618 -2.52 -18.01 20.68
CA PHE A 618 -2.24 -17.08 19.56
C PHE A 618 -1.24 -17.65 18.55
N PHE A 619 -0.37 -18.59 18.95
CA PHE A 619 0.60 -19.25 18.07
C PHE A 619 0.08 -20.54 17.43
N ASP A 620 -1.16 -20.97 17.72
CA ASP A 620 -1.74 -22.16 17.07
C ASP A 620 -2.27 -21.83 15.67
N PRO A 621 -1.71 -22.37 14.57
CA PRO A 621 -2.22 -22.15 13.23
C PRO A 621 -3.46 -23.01 12.90
N ASN A 622 -3.87 -23.94 13.77
CA ASN A 622 -4.92 -24.92 13.49
C ASN A 622 -6.27 -24.59 14.14
N LYS A 623 -6.44 -23.36 14.63
CA LYS A 623 -7.71 -22.89 15.22
C LYS A 623 -8.87 -23.05 14.23
N PRO A 624 -10.01 -23.65 14.63
CA PRO A 624 -11.16 -23.86 13.74
C PRO A 624 -11.68 -22.57 13.12
N SER A 625 -11.68 -21.48 13.89
CA SER A 625 -12.12 -20.16 13.45
C SER A 625 -11.24 -19.58 12.33
N LEU A 626 -9.92 -19.75 12.39
CA LEU A 626 -9.00 -19.39 11.31
C LEU A 626 -9.22 -20.25 10.06
N GLN A 627 -9.46 -21.55 10.22
CA GLN A 627 -9.58 -22.49 9.11
C GLN A 627 -10.83 -22.29 8.25
N LYS A 628 -11.80 -21.47 8.70
CA LYS A 628 -12.96 -21.06 7.90
C LYS A 628 -12.57 -20.43 6.55
N PHE A 629 -11.40 -19.79 6.49
CA PHE A 629 -10.90 -19.08 5.32
C PHE A 629 -10.00 -19.94 4.41
N LYS A 630 -9.82 -21.22 4.73
CA LYS A 630 -8.91 -22.11 3.99
C LYS A 630 -9.40 -22.44 2.58
N ASN A 631 -10.72 -22.58 2.43
CA ASN A 631 -11.37 -22.99 1.18
C ASN A 631 -12.45 -21.99 0.73
N MET A 632 -12.39 -20.76 1.22
CA MET A 632 -13.41 -19.72 1.00
C MET A 632 -13.21 -18.94 -0.29
#